data_AF-A0A4U9D9J9-F1
#
_entry.id   AF-A0A4U9D9J9-F1
#
_cell.length_a   1.000
_cell.length_b   1.000
_cell.length_c   1.000
_cell.angle_alpha   90.00
_cell.angle_beta   90.00
_cell.angle_gamma   90.00
#
_symmetry.space_group_name_H-M   'P 1'
#
loop_
_entity.id
_entity.type
_entity.pdbx_description
1 polymer ?
#
loop_
_entity_poly.entity_id
_entity_poly.type
_entity_poly.pdbx_seq_one_letter_code
_entity_poly.pdbx_strand_id
1 'polypeptide(L)'
;MADLSTVWPTRRAALQGDATFSQQGDGRGDEERAVDTEDRGSVLVRFDDGSKGCFSVSQVSAGRKNQLTVEISGSACALAWDQEIPQRLWVGQRDRPNQTFSDDPSLMQRDVAASAHFPAGHIEGWPDAFKNMMLSFYQAVRAGAMPDARSRRFASFYEGADVMYIVEAILRSHQQQRWVSVER
;
A
#
# COMPACT_ATOMS: atom_id res chain seq x y z
N MET A 1 14.57 3.96 -10.94
CA MET A 1 15.73 3.07 -10.70
C MET A 1 15.29 2.05 -9.68
N ALA A 2 15.40 0.77 -9.98
CA ALA A 2 14.97 -0.29 -9.08
C ALA A 2 16.13 -1.24 -8.75
N ASP A 3 16.15 -1.69 -7.51
CA ASP A 3 17.06 -2.71 -7.00
C ASP A 3 16.22 -3.75 -6.25
N LEU A 4 16.16 -4.96 -6.80
CA LEU A 4 15.37 -6.07 -6.30
C LEU A 4 16.32 -7.20 -5.91
N SER A 5 15.95 -7.96 -4.88
CA SER A 5 16.79 -9.03 -4.36
C SER A 5 15.96 -10.18 -3.83
N THR A 6 16.48 -11.39 -4.02
CA THR A 6 16.06 -12.58 -3.29
C THR A 6 17.03 -12.77 -2.13
N VAL A 7 16.63 -12.34 -0.93
CA VAL A 7 17.43 -12.42 0.30
C VAL A 7 17.48 -13.87 0.80
N TRP A 8 16.36 -14.60 0.72
CA TRP A 8 16.30 -16.03 1.02
C TRP A 8 16.20 -16.85 -0.27
N PRO A 9 17.32 -17.41 -0.77
CA PRO A 9 17.33 -18.14 -2.03
C PRO A 9 16.61 -19.49 -1.96
N THR A 10 16.37 -20.01 -0.74
CA THR A 10 15.63 -21.24 -0.49
C THR A 10 14.61 -21.03 0.61
N ARG A 11 13.47 -21.71 0.50
CA ARG A 11 12.43 -21.76 1.53
C ARG A 11 11.99 -23.20 1.80
N ARG A 12 11.58 -23.48 3.03
CA ARG A 12 10.90 -24.74 3.37
C ARG A 12 9.46 -24.66 2.90
N ALA A 13 9.04 -25.60 2.06
CA ALA A 13 7.68 -25.70 1.58
C ALA A 13 7.09 -27.06 1.99
N ALA A 14 5.82 -27.05 2.35
CA ALA A 14 5.11 -28.28 2.65
C ALA A 14 5.08 -29.19 1.41
N LEU A 15 5.30 -30.50 1.62
CA LEU A 15 5.27 -31.50 0.55
C LEU A 15 3.89 -31.60 -0.14
N GLN A 16 2.81 -31.20 0.53
CA GLN A 16 1.47 -31.06 -0.04
C GLN A 16 1.03 -29.60 0.05
N GLY A 17 0.39 -29.09 -1.00
CA GLY A 17 -0.06 -27.69 -1.10
C GLY A 17 -1.15 -27.35 -0.09
N ASP A 18 -0.76 -27.01 1.12
CA ASP A 18 -1.65 -26.46 2.13
C ASP A 18 -2.01 -25.00 1.79
N ALA A 19 -3.21 -24.58 2.19
CA ALA A 19 -3.68 -23.22 1.97
C ALA A 19 -2.86 -22.20 2.78
N THR A 20 -2.67 -21.00 2.25
CA THR A 20 -1.82 -19.92 2.80
C THR A 20 -2.15 -19.49 4.25
N PHE A 21 -3.28 -19.94 4.81
CA PHE A 21 -3.73 -19.61 6.18
C PHE A 21 -4.03 -20.82 7.07
N SER A 22 -3.68 -22.04 6.66
CA SER A 22 -3.82 -23.21 7.55
C SER A 22 -2.71 -23.24 8.60
N GLN A 23 -3.05 -23.62 9.82
CA GLN A 23 -2.04 -23.93 10.83
C GLN A 23 -1.21 -25.13 10.35
N GLN A 24 0.13 -25.00 10.36
CA GLN A 24 1.01 -26.13 10.12
C GLN A 24 0.78 -27.17 11.21
N GLY A 25 0.29 -28.35 10.82
CA GLY A 25 0.25 -29.51 11.71
C GLY A 25 1.65 -30.08 11.89
N ASP A 26 2.04 -30.33 13.13
CA ASP A 26 3.26 -31.06 13.49
C ASP A 26 3.26 -32.44 12.80
N GLY A 27 4.10 -32.62 11.79
CA GLY A 27 4.36 -33.95 11.20
C GLY A 27 4.27 -34.07 9.68
N ARG A 28 4.05 -32.98 8.94
CA ARG A 28 4.20 -33.00 7.47
C ARG A 28 5.63 -32.62 7.12
N GLY A 29 6.32 -33.49 6.38
CA GLY A 29 7.68 -33.20 5.92
C GLY A 29 7.70 -31.92 5.08
N ASP A 30 8.78 -31.16 5.23
CA ASP A 30 9.07 -30.01 4.37
C ASP A 30 10.21 -30.37 3.43
N GLU A 31 10.17 -29.82 2.22
CA GLU A 31 11.30 -29.83 1.31
C GLU A 31 11.85 -28.42 1.11
N GLU A 32 13.15 -28.32 0.84
CA GLU A 32 13.75 -27.07 0.40
C GLU A 32 13.37 -26.82 -1.06
N ARG A 33 12.77 -25.65 -1.32
CA ARG A 33 12.49 -25.18 -2.67
C ARG A 33 13.27 -23.90 -2.92
N ALA A 34 13.84 -23.79 -4.11
CA ALA A 34 14.42 -22.56 -4.59
C ALA A 34 13.34 -21.47 -4.70
N VAL A 35 13.71 -20.24 -4.36
CA VAL A 35 12.85 -19.06 -4.51
C VAL A 35 13.24 -18.37 -5.81
N ASP A 36 12.25 -18.18 -6.69
CA ASP A 36 12.40 -17.59 -8.03
C ASP A 36 11.86 -16.15 -8.12
N THR A 37 11.36 -15.62 -7.01
CA THR A 37 10.85 -14.25 -6.88
C THR A 37 11.65 -13.43 -5.89
N GLU A 38 11.64 -12.12 -6.04
CA GLU A 38 12.28 -11.20 -5.10
C GLU A 38 11.44 -11.03 -3.84
N ASP A 39 12.10 -11.01 -2.68
CA ASP A 39 11.47 -10.86 -1.35
C ASP A 39 11.77 -9.48 -0.73
N ARG A 40 12.59 -8.68 -1.43
CA ARG A 40 12.95 -7.31 -1.08
C ARG A 40 13.17 -6.47 -2.34
N GLY A 41 12.68 -5.24 -2.33
CA GLY A 41 12.92 -4.27 -3.39
C GLY A 41 13.04 -2.84 -2.86
N SER A 42 13.91 -2.04 -3.49
CA SER A 42 14.08 -0.61 -3.26
C SER A 42 13.97 0.13 -4.59
N VAL A 43 13.13 1.15 -4.64
CA VAL A 43 12.81 1.86 -5.89
C VAL A 43 12.90 3.36 -5.68
N LEU A 44 13.60 4.04 -6.59
CA LEU A 44 13.60 5.49 -6.73
C LEU A 44 12.71 5.90 -7.91
N VAL A 45 11.84 6.87 -7.69
CA VAL A 45 10.88 7.39 -8.70
C VAL A 45 11.07 8.89 -8.93
N ARG A 46 10.72 9.32 -10.15
CA ARG A 46 10.64 10.74 -10.55
C ARG A 46 9.28 10.92 -11.20
N PHE A 47 8.53 11.92 -10.75
CA PHE A 47 7.23 12.27 -11.31
C PHE A 47 7.39 13.33 -12.40
N ASP A 48 6.37 13.47 -13.25
CA ASP A 48 6.39 14.39 -14.40
C ASP A 48 6.53 15.86 -13.99
N ASP A 49 6.07 16.21 -12.79
CA ASP A 49 6.20 17.55 -12.20
C ASP A 49 7.59 17.81 -11.59
N GLY A 50 8.51 16.85 -11.69
CA GLY A 50 9.87 16.93 -11.15
C GLY A 50 10.00 16.56 -9.68
N SER A 51 8.89 16.26 -8.99
CA SER A 51 8.94 15.70 -7.64
C SER A 51 9.62 14.33 -7.65
N LYS A 52 10.18 13.95 -6.49
CA LYS A 52 10.97 12.74 -6.33
C LYS A 52 10.37 11.90 -5.22
N GLY A 53 10.43 10.60 -5.37
CA GLY A 53 10.01 9.67 -4.35
C GLY A 53 10.95 8.48 -4.26
N CYS A 54 10.78 7.73 -3.19
CA CYS A 54 11.33 6.40 -3.06
C CYS A 54 10.34 5.54 -2.29
N PHE A 55 10.40 4.24 -2.52
CA PHE A 55 9.72 3.28 -1.67
C PHE A 55 10.53 2.00 -1.61
N SER A 56 10.17 1.17 -0.64
CA SER A 56 10.79 -0.12 -0.50
C SER A 56 9.75 -1.13 -0.05
N VAL A 57 9.80 -2.34 -0.61
CA VAL A 57 8.89 -3.44 -0.30
C VAL A 57 9.73 -4.58 0.27
N SER A 58 9.26 -5.23 1.33
CA SER A 58 10.02 -6.29 2.01
C SER A 58 9.09 -7.30 2.65
N GLN A 59 9.28 -8.58 2.31
CA GLN A 59 8.67 -9.71 3.01
C GLN A 59 9.57 -10.24 4.14
N VAL A 60 10.80 -9.74 4.21
CA VAL A 60 11.87 -10.26 5.08
C VAL A 60 12.24 -9.32 6.23
N SER A 61 11.51 -8.22 6.37
CA SER A 61 11.69 -7.26 7.46
C SER A 61 11.04 -7.77 8.74
N ALA A 62 11.80 -8.56 9.51
CA ALA A 62 11.35 -9.18 10.74
C ALA A 62 10.69 -8.18 11.70
N GLY A 63 9.57 -8.59 12.31
CA GLY A 63 8.79 -7.78 13.25
C GLY A 63 7.71 -6.92 12.61
N ARG A 64 7.83 -6.57 11.32
CA ARG A 64 6.76 -5.88 10.59
C ARG A 64 5.65 -6.87 10.23
N LYS A 65 4.39 -6.53 10.51
CA LYS A 65 3.25 -7.42 10.27
C LYS A 65 2.53 -7.05 8.99
N ASN A 66 2.10 -5.80 8.90
CA ASN A 66 1.43 -5.25 7.72
C ASN A 66 1.72 -3.75 7.57
N GLN A 67 2.98 -3.38 7.78
CA GLN A 67 3.39 -1.99 7.81
C GLN A 67 3.51 -1.40 6.40
N LEU A 68 2.40 -0.84 5.92
CA LEU A 68 2.41 0.13 4.82
C LEU A 68 2.50 1.54 5.43
N THR A 69 3.61 2.23 5.17
CA THR A 69 3.78 3.62 5.55
C THR A 69 3.83 4.51 4.31
N VAL A 70 3.26 5.70 4.43
CA VAL A 70 3.28 6.72 3.39
C VAL A 70 3.72 8.01 4.03
N GLU A 71 4.71 8.66 3.43
CA GLU A 71 5.15 9.99 3.81
C GLU A 71 5.16 10.91 2.59
N ILE A 72 4.63 12.12 2.76
CA ILE A 72 4.60 13.16 1.73
C ILE A 72 5.21 14.42 2.34
N SER A 73 6.37 14.82 1.82
CA SER A 73 7.06 16.05 2.23
C SER A 73 6.79 17.17 1.23
N GLY A 74 6.00 18.16 1.65
CA GLY A 74 5.71 19.36 0.88
C GLY A 74 6.58 20.56 1.26
N SER A 75 6.40 21.67 0.55
CA SER A 75 7.08 22.93 0.88
C SER A 75 6.61 23.50 2.23
N ALA A 76 5.32 23.38 2.56
CA ALA A 76 4.71 23.95 3.75
C ALA A 76 4.67 23.00 4.96
N CYS A 77 4.37 21.72 4.74
CA CYS A 77 4.25 20.71 5.78
C CYS A 77 4.67 19.33 5.27
N ALA A 78 4.81 18.38 6.19
CA ALA A 78 4.96 16.96 5.87
C ALA A 78 3.78 16.17 6.45
N LEU A 79 3.41 15.08 5.81
CA LEU A 79 2.39 14.15 6.25
C LEU A 79 3.00 12.76 6.38
N ALA A 80 2.67 12.03 7.44
CA ALA A 80 3.06 10.63 7.60
C ALA A 80 1.90 9.80 8.15
N TRP A 81 1.73 8.61 7.59
CA TRP A 81 0.68 7.67 7.96
C TRP A 81 1.21 6.24 8.00
N ASP A 82 0.71 5.44 8.93
CA ASP A 82 1.09 4.04 9.14
C ASP A 82 -0.16 3.16 9.24
N GLN A 83 -0.26 2.18 8.33
CA GLN A 83 -1.32 1.19 8.27
C GLN A 83 -1.50 0.38 9.57
N GLU A 84 -0.42 0.14 10.34
CA GLU A 84 -0.53 -0.59 11.61
C GLU A 84 -1.18 0.27 12.71
N ILE A 85 -1.23 1.59 12.54
CA ILE A 85 -2.07 2.48 13.36
C ILE A 85 -2.88 3.44 12.46
N PRO A 86 -3.87 2.91 11.73
CA PRO A 86 -4.44 3.55 10.54
C PRO A 86 -5.26 4.82 10.85
N GLN A 87 -5.62 5.03 12.12
CA GLN A 87 -6.42 6.18 12.54
C GLN A 87 -5.56 7.44 12.72
N ARG A 88 -4.24 7.30 12.83
CA ARG A 88 -3.34 8.43 13.12
C ARG A 88 -2.71 8.98 11.85
N LEU A 89 -2.97 10.25 11.58
CA LEU A 89 -2.23 11.04 10.58
C LEU A 89 -1.33 12.05 11.30
N TRP A 90 -0.01 11.91 11.11
CA TRP A 90 0.93 12.90 11.60
C TRP A 90 1.09 14.03 10.58
N VAL A 91 1.10 15.27 11.08
CA VAL A 91 1.32 16.49 10.30
C VAL A 91 2.50 17.25 10.87
N GLY A 92 3.62 17.19 10.14
CA GLY A 92 4.84 17.93 10.41
C GLY A 92 4.72 19.39 9.99
N GLN A 93 5.03 20.31 10.90
CA GLN A 93 4.98 21.76 10.67
C GLN A 93 6.38 22.36 10.79
N ARG A 94 6.68 23.42 10.04
CA ARG A 94 8.01 24.07 10.07
C ARG A 94 8.16 25.09 11.20
N ASP A 95 7.10 25.82 11.49
CA ASP A 95 7.09 27.04 12.30
C ASP A 95 6.20 26.95 13.55
N ARG A 96 5.55 25.80 13.75
CA ARG A 96 4.66 25.52 14.88
C ARG A 96 4.77 24.05 15.30
N PRO A 97 4.21 23.66 16.45
CA PRO A 97 4.21 22.25 16.86
C PRO A 97 3.55 21.34 15.83
N ASN A 98 4.10 20.14 15.71
CA ASN A 98 3.49 19.07 14.93
C ASN A 98 2.12 18.69 15.51
N GLN A 99 1.27 18.15 14.64
CA GLN A 99 -0.07 17.72 15.02
C GLN A 99 -0.26 16.24 14.68
N THR A 100 -1.13 15.58 15.44
CA THR A 100 -1.61 14.24 15.14
C THR A 100 -3.11 14.31 15.04
N PHE A 101 -3.65 14.02 13.86
CA PHE A 101 -5.08 13.89 13.62
C PHE A 101 -5.51 12.45 13.84
N SER A 102 -6.70 12.27 14.43
CA SER A 102 -7.43 11.01 14.41
C SER A 102 -8.54 11.09 13.36
N ASP A 103 -9.11 9.95 13.03
CA ASP A 103 -10.36 9.72 12.30
C ASP A 103 -11.64 10.24 13.03
N ASP A 104 -11.57 11.43 13.62
CA ASP A 104 -12.75 12.09 14.21
C ASP A 104 -13.61 12.72 13.10
N PRO A 105 -14.84 12.21 12.84
CA PRO A 105 -15.69 12.73 11.76
C PRO A 105 -16.02 14.22 11.89
N SER A 106 -15.99 14.78 13.11
CA SER A 106 -16.27 16.21 13.36
C SER A 106 -15.12 17.14 12.98
N LEU A 107 -13.89 16.60 12.91
CA LEU A 107 -12.66 17.33 12.55
C LEU A 107 -12.18 17.01 11.13
N MET A 108 -12.67 15.93 10.53
CA MET A 108 -12.37 15.53 9.16
C MET A 108 -12.97 16.49 8.12
N GLN A 109 -12.37 16.50 6.93
CA GLN A 109 -12.95 17.20 5.79
C GLN A 109 -14.32 16.60 5.44
N ARG A 110 -15.27 17.46 5.08
CA ARG A 110 -16.68 17.07 4.90
C ARG A 110 -16.90 16.00 3.83
N ASP A 111 -16.03 15.95 2.82
CA ASP A 111 -16.10 15.02 1.70
C ASP A 111 -15.59 13.61 2.03
N VAL A 112 -14.92 13.43 3.18
CA VAL A 112 -14.41 12.13 3.66
C VAL A 112 -14.90 11.75 5.06
N ALA A 113 -15.51 12.68 5.80
CA ALA A 113 -16.01 12.43 7.15
C ALA A 113 -17.03 11.27 7.21
N ALA A 114 -17.81 11.06 6.14
CA ALA A 114 -18.77 9.95 6.05
C ALA A 114 -18.11 8.56 5.95
N SER A 115 -16.80 8.48 5.72
CA SER A 115 -16.04 7.23 5.73
C SER A 115 -15.67 6.76 7.13
N ALA A 116 -15.76 7.64 8.13
CA ALA A 116 -15.62 7.28 9.53
C ALA A 116 -17.00 6.97 10.10
N HIS A 117 -17.24 5.72 10.53
CA HIS A 117 -18.58 5.26 10.90
C HIS A 117 -18.87 5.36 12.39
N PHE A 118 -17.82 5.57 13.19
CA PHE A 118 -17.95 5.67 14.63
C PHE A 118 -17.54 7.05 15.15
N PRO A 119 -18.04 7.46 16.34
CA PRO A 119 -17.57 8.67 16.99
C PRO A 119 -16.09 8.59 17.37
N ALA A 120 -15.46 9.75 17.52
CA ALA A 120 -14.06 9.88 17.95
C ALA A 120 -13.72 8.97 19.14
N GLY A 121 -12.60 8.25 19.03
CA GLY A 121 -12.10 7.33 20.06
C GLY A 121 -12.55 5.88 19.92
N HIS A 122 -13.48 5.57 19.00
CA HIS A 122 -13.81 4.20 18.63
C HIS A 122 -12.92 3.74 17.49
N ILE A 123 -12.43 2.50 17.57
CA ILE A 123 -11.44 2.02 16.62
C ILE A 123 -12.06 1.65 15.26
N GLU A 124 -11.51 2.21 14.19
CA GLU A 124 -11.63 1.70 12.83
C GLU A 124 -10.27 1.25 12.28
N GLY A 125 -10.28 0.38 11.27
CA GLY A 125 -9.05 -0.12 10.69
C GLY A 125 -9.21 -0.83 9.37
N TRP A 126 -8.41 -1.88 9.17
CA TRP A 126 -8.30 -2.57 7.89
C TRP A 126 -9.67 -3.02 7.33
N PRO A 127 -10.57 -3.71 8.08
CA PRO A 127 -11.86 -4.13 7.53
C PRO A 127 -12.77 -2.96 7.12
N ASP A 128 -12.72 -1.84 7.84
CA ASP A 128 -13.53 -0.65 7.58
C ASP A 128 -13.13 0.03 6.27
N ALA A 129 -11.83 0.05 5.95
CA ALA A 129 -11.34 0.53 4.66
C ALA A 129 -11.90 -0.30 3.49
N PHE A 130 -11.90 -1.63 3.61
CA PHE A 130 -12.49 -2.51 2.59
C PHE A 130 -14.01 -2.33 2.49
N LYS A 131 -14.71 -2.21 3.62
CA LYS A 131 -16.14 -1.91 3.65
C LYS A 131 -16.44 -0.60 2.91
N ASN A 132 -15.69 0.46 3.17
CA ASN A 132 -15.83 1.75 2.50
C ASN A 132 -15.63 1.66 0.98
N MET A 133 -14.57 0.97 0.55
CA MET A 133 -14.30 0.75 -0.87
C MET A 133 -15.43 -0.03 -1.55
N MET A 134 -15.87 -1.14 -0.94
CA MET A 134 -16.96 -1.97 -1.49
C MET A 134 -18.28 -1.21 -1.53
N LEU A 135 -18.58 -0.39 -0.51
CA LEU A 135 -19.76 0.45 -0.50
C LEU A 135 -19.74 1.44 -1.68
N SER A 136 -18.61 2.11 -1.92
CA SER A 136 -18.45 3.03 -3.06
C SER A 136 -18.62 2.31 -4.40
N PHE A 137 -18.06 1.11 -4.53
CA PHE A 137 -18.23 0.28 -5.73
C PHE A 137 -19.70 -0.10 -5.98
N TYR A 138 -20.39 -0.64 -4.96
CA TYR A 138 -21.79 -1.04 -5.13
C TYR A 138 -22.75 0.14 -5.34
N GLN A 139 -22.41 1.33 -4.82
CA GLN A 139 -23.14 2.56 -5.13
C GLN A 139 -23.05 2.91 -6.62
N ALA A 140 -21.86 2.79 -7.23
CA ALA A 140 -21.68 2.99 -8.67
C ALA A 140 -22.46 1.95 -9.50
N VAL A 141 -22.41 0.67 -9.10
CA VAL A 141 -23.18 -0.40 -9.74
C VAL A 141 -24.68 -0.10 -9.69
N ARG A 142 -25.20 0.29 -8.51
CA ARG A 142 -26.61 0.63 -8.33
C ARG A 142 -27.03 1.86 -9.15
N ALA A 143 -26.16 2.84 -9.28
CA ALA A 143 -26.40 4.02 -10.10
C ALA A 143 -26.33 3.74 -11.61
N GLY A 144 -25.73 2.60 -12.01
CA GLY A 144 -25.48 2.26 -13.41
C GLY A 144 -24.47 3.21 -14.08
N ALA A 145 -23.69 3.95 -13.29
CA ALA A 145 -22.79 4.98 -13.77
C ALA A 145 -21.50 5.02 -12.96
N MET A 146 -20.37 5.17 -13.67
CA MET A 146 -19.06 5.32 -13.05
C MET A 146 -18.92 6.74 -12.48
N PRO A 147 -18.60 6.91 -11.18
CA PRO A 147 -18.30 8.22 -10.63
C PRO A 147 -17.06 8.82 -11.28
N ASP A 148 -16.99 10.15 -11.30
CA ASP A 148 -15.78 10.87 -11.70
C ASP A 148 -14.55 10.36 -10.93
N ALA A 149 -13.40 10.34 -11.60
CA ALA A 149 -12.16 9.81 -11.00
C ALA A 149 -11.80 10.47 -9.65
N ARG A 150 -12.16 11.75 -9.45
CA ARG A 150 -11.91 12.48 -8.20
C ARG A 150 -12.83 12.08 -7.04
N SER A 151 -14.06 11.64 -7.32
CA SER A 151 -15.05 11.25 -6.30
C SER A 151 -15.11 9.73 -6.10
N ARG A 152 -14.60 8.96 -7.06
CA ARG A 152 -14.47 7.51 -6.97
C ARG A 152 -13.50 7.10 -5.85
N ARG A 153 -13.86 6.06 -5.10
CA ARG A 153 -13.07 5.51 -3.97
C ARG A 153 -12.72 4.03 -4.15
N PHE A 154 -12.68 3.57 -5.39
CA PHE A 154 -12.28 2.22 -5.79
C PHE A 154 -11.52 2.27 -7.12
N ALA A 155 -10.61 1.33 -7.34
CA ALA A 155 -9.86 1.22 -8.59
C ALA A 155 -10.74 0.63 -9.70
N SER A 156 -10.55 1.13 -10.93
CA SER A 156 -11.09 0.54 -12.15
C SER A 156 -10.01 -0.28 -12.86
N PHE A 157 -10.34 -0.86 -14.01
CA PHE A 157 -9.34 -1.52 -14.84
C PHE A 157 -8.24 -0.56 -15.35
N TYR A 158 -8.51 0.74 -15.46
CA TYR A 158 -7.49 1.71 -15.87
C TYR A 158 -6.43 1.89 -14.78
N GLU A 159 -6.82 2.06 -13.51
CA GLU A 159 -5.83 2.11 -12.41
C GLU A 159 -5.14 0.75 -12.22
N GLY A 160 -5.84 -0.36 -12.49
CA GLY A 160 -5.22 -1.69 -12.52
C GLY A 160 -4.14 -1.81 -13.60
N ALA A 161 -4.39 -1.32 -14.81
CA ALA A 161 -3.40 -1.30 -15.89
C ALA A 161 -2.22 -0.39 -15.57
N ASP A 162 -2.46 0.78 -14.97
CA ASP A 162 -1.40 1.70 -14.53
C ASP A 162 -0.41 1.03 -13.58
N VAL A 163 -0.90 0.20 -12.65
CA VAL A 163 -0.03 -0.59 -11.75
C VAL A 163 0.84 -1.58 -12.54
N MET A 164 0.28 -2.24 -13.57
CA MET A 164 1.05 -3.19 -14.38
C MET A 164 2.18 -2.51 -15.16
N TYR A 165 1.93 -1.34 -15.75
CA TYR A 165 2.98 -0.56 -16.42
C TYR A 165 4.10 -0.14 -15.46
N ILE A 166 3.76 0.22 -14.22
CA ILE A 166 4.74 0.55 -13.18
C ILE A 166 5.58 -0.69 -12.81
N VAL A 167 4.93 -1.85 -12.61
CA VAL A 167 5.62 -3.11 -12.28
C VAL A 167 6.57 -3.51 -13.40
N GLU A 168 6.14 -3.45 -14.66
CA GLU A 168 6.98 -3.75 -15.82
C GLU A 168 8.20 -2.82 -15.89
N ALA A 169 7.98 -1.51 -15.68
CA ALA A 169 9.07 -0.53 -15.65
C ALA A 169 10.07 -0.79 -14.51
N ILE A 170 9.61 -1.23 -13.34
CA ILE A 170 10.46 -1.60 -12.20
C ILE A 170 11.33 -2.81 -12.55
N LEU A 171 10.72 -3.88 -13.10
CA LEU A 171 11.45 -5.08 -13.52
C LEU A 171 12.49 -4.75 -14.59
N ARG A 172 12.10 -3.97 -15.60
CA ARG A 172 13.01 -3.50 -16.66
C ARG A 172 14.14 -2.64 -16.10
N SER A 173 13.84 -1.76 -15.14
CA SER A 173 14.82 -0.90 -14.47
C SER A 173 15.85 -1.71 -13.69
N HIS A 174 15.39 -2.74 -12.96
CA HIS A 174 16.25 -3.65 -12.22
C HIS A 174 17.15 -4.47 -13.16
N GLN A 175 16.61 -5.06 -14.22
CA GLN A 175 17.41 -5.83 -15.17
C GLN A 175 18.48 -4.99 -15.88
N GLN A 176 18.14 -3.75 -16.24
CA GLN A 176 19.03 -2.87 -17.00
C GLN A 176 19.91 -1.98 -16.13
N GLN A 177 19.72 -2.01 -14.80
CA GLN A 177 20.44 -1.17 -13.83
C GLN A 177 20.47 0.31 -14.23
N ARG A 178 19.34 0.85 -14.70
CA ARG A 178 19.21 2.24 -15.14
C ARG A 178 17.81 2.79 -14.92
N TRP A 179 17.69 4.12 -15.06
CA TRP A 179 16.38 4.78 -15.12
C TRP A 179 15.60 4.33 -16.35
N VAL A 180 14.31 4.06 -16.12
CA VAL A 180 13.36 3.58 -17.10
C VAL A 180 12.10 4.42 -16.96
N SER A 181 11.60 4.96 -18.07
CA SER A 181 10.29 5.61 -18.13
C SER A 181 9.18 4.56 -18.05
N VAL A 182 8.06 4.94 -17.43
CA VAL A 182 6.82 4.15 -17.46
C VAL A 182 6.10 4.47 -18.76
N GLU A 183 5.87 3.45 -19.59
CA GLU A 183 5.19 3.56 -20.88
C GLU A 183 3.75 3.00 -20.72
N ARG A 184 2.74 3.80 -21.04
CA ARG A 184 1.31 3.41 -21.03
C ARG A 184 0.86 2.97 -22.43
#